data_AF-A0A151F1Q5-F1
#
_entry.id   AF-A0A151F1Q5-F1
#
_cell.length_a   1.000
_cell.length_b   1.000
_cell.length_c   1.000
_cell.angle_alpha   90.00
_cell.angle_beta   90.00
_cell.angle_gamma   90.00
#
_symmetry.space_group_name_H-M   'P 1'
#
loop_
_entity.id
_entity.type
_entity.pdbx_description
1 polymer ?
#
loop_
_entity_poly.entity_id
_entity_poly.type
_entity_poly.pdbx_seq_one_letter_code
_entity_poly.pdbx_strand_id
1 'polypeptide(L)'
;MDLNPNCSEAVFRFHTVEPEKMQYILQAIADEVCANNDFWGKQTVPKYKTAKDYETPYGGKPSYSQDSLWDKSDERPWEEKREEAQLKSYPKGSLLYACAGLGDNEAIVRVNDSNFTLNIGNNDITLNKTGWIEKIRKLGIRVDEAETDESLQAIARDCTCGITYFINE
;
A
#
# COMPACT_ATOMS: atom_id res chain seq x y z
N MET A 1 -1.68 20.51 -11.28
CA MET A 1 -1.30 19.19 -11.83
C MET A 1 -2.59 18.43 -11.95
N ASP A 2 -3.01 18.15 -13.19
CA ASP A 2 -4.17 17.30 -13.42
C ASP A 2 -3.75 15.88 -13.02
N LEU A 3 -4.40 15.34 -11.98
CA LEU A 3 -4.25 13.94 -11.60
C LEU A 3 -4.50 13.08 -12.83
N ASN A 4 -3.60 12.14 -13.11
CA ASN A 4 -3.79 11.17 -14.18
C ASN A 4 -5.16 10.49 -13.95
N PRO A 5 -6.13 10.62 -14.88
CA PRO A 5 -7.47 10.05 -14.69
C PRO A 5 -7.46 8.52 -14.70
N ASN A 6 -6.33 7.91 -15.07
CA ASN A 6 -6.12 6.48 -14.98
C ASN A 6 -5.47 6.15 -13.63
N CYS A 7 -6.21 5.38 -12.84
CA CYS A 7 -5.79 4.79 -11.58
C CYS A 7 -4.40 4.18 -11.71
N SER A 8 -3.43 4.70 -10.97
CA SER A 8 -2.10 4.12 -10.94
C SER A 8 -1.72 3.65 -9.54
N GLU A 9 -0.86 2.64 -9.49
CA GLU A 9 -0.23 2.19 -8.27
C GLU A 9 1.15 2.81 -8.10
N ALA A 10 1.39 3.35 -6.91
CA ALA A 10 2.73 3.61 -6.45
C ALA A 10 3.26 2.30 -5.84
N VAL A 11 4.30 1.73 -6.45
CA VAL A 11 4.95 0.52 -5.97
C VAL A 11 6.38 0.83 -5.56
N PHE A 12 6.69 0.55 -4.30
CA PHE A 12 7.98 0.81 -3.69
C PHE A 12 8.66 -0.49 -3.27
N ARG A 13 9.99 -0.53 -3.34
CA ARG A 13 10.83 -1.48 -2.58
C ARG A 13 11.63 -0.71 -1.56
N PHE A 14 11.40 -1.00 -0.29
CA PHE A 14 12.23 -0.47 0.80
C PHE A 14 13.23 -1.52 1.23
N HIS A 15 14.53 -1.21 1.14
CA HIS A 15 15.62 -2.13 1.47
C HIS A 15 15.86 -2.19 2.99
N THR A 16 14.83 -2.68 3.70
CA THR A 16 14.85 -2.96 5.13
C THR A 16 13.81 -4.02 5.44
N VAL A 17 14.05 -4.80 6.50
CA VAL A 17 13.07 -5.67 7.16
C VAL A 17 13.11 -5.48 8.67
N GLU A 18 13.67 -4.36 9.13
CA GLU A 18 13.63 -4.01 10.55
C GLU A 18 12.19 -3.59 10.91
N PRO A 19 11.49 -4.28 11.83
CA PRO A 19 10.08 -4.02 12.11
C PRO A 19 9.79 -2.57 12.49
N GLU A 20 10.70 -1.94 13.23
CA GLU A 20 10.57 -0.53 13.63
C GLU A 20 10.65 0.42 12.43
N LYS A 21 11.55 0.17 11.47
CA LYS A 21 11.66 0.97 10.25
C LYS A 21 10.47 0.74 9.34
N MET A 22 10.01 -0.51 9.20
CA MET A 22 8.80 -0.83 8.43
C MET A 22 7.58 -0.08 8.99
N GLN A 23 7.36 -0.13 10.30
CA GLN A 23 6.26 0.60 10.95
C GLN A 23 6.35 2.10 10.68
N TYR A 24 7.55 2.67 10.82
CA TYR A 24 7.78 4.09 10.61
C TYR A 24 7.48 4.51 9.16
N ILE A 25 7.94 3.74 8.18
CA ILE A 25 7.69 3.99 6.75
C ILE A 25 6.19 3.92 6.46
N LEU A 26 5.54 2.83 6.87
CA LEU A 26 4.11 2.62 6.63
C LEU A 26 3.27 3.70 7.31
N GLN A 27 3.63 4.11 8.53
CA GLN A 27 2.93 5.20 9.22
C GLN A 27 3.16 6.55 8.53
N ALA A 28 4.37 6.85 8.05
CA ALA A 28 4.65 8.10 7.35
C ALA A 28 3.83 8.23 6.06
N ILE A 29 3.66 7.13 5.32
CA ILE A 29 2.81 7.09 4.11
C ILE A 29 1.33 7.16 4.51
N ALA A 30 0.92 6.49 5.59
CA ALA A 30 -0.46 6.58 6.09
C ALA A 30 -0.82 8.02 6.49
N ASP A 31 0.09 8.72 7.17
CA ASP A 31 -0.08 10.14 7.51
C ASP A 31 -0.21 11.01 6.26
N GLU A 32 0.57 10.72 5.21
CA GLU A 32 0.47 11.42 3.92
C GLU A 32 -0.90 11.22 3.26
N VAL A 33 -1.38 9.97 3.23
CA VAL A 33 -2.70 9.63 2.70
C VAL A 33 -3.81 10.32 3.48
N CYS A 34 -3.77 10.27 4.82
CA CYS A 34 -4.71 10.98 5.67
C CYS A 34 -4.67 12.50 5.47
N ALA A 35 -3.48 13.07 5.25
CA ALA A 35 -3.34 14.50 5.03
C ALA A 35 -3.88 14.91 3.66
N ASN A 36 -3.82 14.06 2.65
CA ASN A 36 -4.31 14.34 1.31
C ASN A 36 -5.82 14.10 1.17
N ASN A 37 -6.38 13.13 1.89
CA ASN A 37 -7.77 12.72 1.76
C ASN A 37 -8.46 12.47 3.11
N ASP A 38 -9.49 13.25 3.42
CA ASP A 38 -10.30 13.10 4.64
C ASP A 38 -11.18 11.84 4.63
N PHE A 39 -11.39 11.21 3.47
CA PHE A 39 -12.24 10.02 3.31
C PHE A 39 -11.82 8.85 4.21
N TRP A 40 -10.52 8.60 4.33
CA TRP A 40 -9.99 7.49 5.12
C TRP A 40 -9.98 7.77 6.62
N GLY A 41 -10.05 9.04 7.02
CA GLY A 41 -9.83 9.47 8.39
C GLY A 41 -8.41 9.13 8.87
N LYS A 42 -8.17 9.25 10.18
CA LYS A 42 -6.86 8.95 10.78
C LYS A 42 -6.55 7.46 10.74
N GLN A 43 -5.40 7.11 10.17
CA GLN A 43 -4.87 5.75 10.12
C GLN A 43 -3.76 5.56 11.16
N THR A 44 -3.59 4.35 11.69
CA THR A 44 -2.55 4.05 12.71
C THR A 44 -2.02 2.64 12.52
N VAL A 45 -0.85 2.54 11.90
CA VAL A 45 -0.16 1.28 11.61
C VAL A 45 0.38 0.67 12.92
N PRO A 46 -0.03 -0.56 13.30
CA PRO A 46 0.42 -1.22 14.52
C PRO A 46 1.92 -1.47 14.54
N LYS A 47 2.45 -1.56 15.76
CA LYS A 47 3.81 -2.02 16.01
C LYS A 47 3.82 -3.52 16.17
N TYR A 48 4.38 -4.23 15.20
CA TYR A 48 4.60 -5.67 15.27
C TYR A 48 6.03 -6.00 15.70
N LYS A 49 6.22 -7.21 16.20
CA LYS A 49 7.53 -7.70 16.66
C LYS A 49 8.38 -8.21 15.52
N THR A 50 7.76 -8.73 14.46
CA THR A 50 8.47 -9.30 13.32
C THR A 50 8.07 -8.60 12.03
N ALA A 51 8.97 -8.61 11.05
CA ALA A 51 8.71 -8.04 9.74
C ALA A 51 7.53 -8.73 9.06
N LYS A 52 7.46 -10.06 9.20
CA LYS A 52 6.46 -10.90 8.53
C LYS A 52 5.03 -10.60 8.99
N ASP A 53 4.85 -10.11 10.21
CA ASP A 53 3.53 -9.68 10.70
C ASP A 53 2.96 -8.48 9.91
N TYR A 54 3.80 -7.73 9.19
CA TYR A 54 3.36 -6.67 8.27
C TYR A 54 2.96 -7.20 6.89
N GLU A 55 3.30 -8.44 6.52
CA GLU A 55 2.98 -8.99 5.20
C GLU A 55 1.50 -9.26 5.04
N THR A 56 0.91 -8.79 3.94
CA THR A 56 -0.52 -8.99 3.73
C THR A 56 -0.91 -10.45 3.56
N PRO A 57 -2.07 -10.86 4.13
CA PRO A 57 -2.63 -12.19 3.98
C PRO A 57 -2.63 -12.65 2.53
N TYR A 58 -2.63 -13.97 2.36
CA TYR A 58 -2.71 -14.61 1.05
C TYR A 58 -1.52 -14.29 0.12
N GLY A 59 -0.34 -14.09 0.71
CA GLY A 59 0.92 -14.00 -0.03
C GLY A 59 1.07 -12.69 -0.80
N GLY A 60 0.71 -11.55 -0.18
CA GLY A 60 0.81 -10.26 -0.86
C GLY A 60 -0.39 -9.95 -1.75
N LYS A 61 -1.59 -10.31 -1.29
CA LYS A 61 -2.87 -9.90 -1.87
C LYS A 61 -3.65 -9.09 -0.83
N PRO A 62 -4.62 -8.26 -1.25
CA PRO A 62 -5.52 -7.61 -0.32
C PRO A 62 -6.47 -8.67 0.24
N SER A 63 -6.92 -8.47 1.47
CA SER A 63 -7.97 -9.32 2.04
C SER A 63 -9.29 -9.22 1.27
N TYR A 64 -9.46 -8.09 0.58
CA TYR A 64 -10.59 -7.69 -0.24
C TYR A 64 -10.29 -7.84 -1.75
N SER A 65 -9.59 -8.89 -2.22
CA SER A 65 -9.33 -9.00 -3.68
C SER A 65 -10.66 -8.91 -4.44
N GLN A 66 -10.82 -7.90 -5.31
CA GLN A 66 -12.04 -7.67 -6.07
C GLN A 66 -12.52 -8.94 -6.79
N ASP A 67 -11.58 -9.75 -7.26
CA ASP A 67 -11.82 -11.05 -7.88
C ASP A 67 -12.77 -11.93 -7.07
N SER A 68 -12.70 -11.92 -5.72
CA SER A 68 -13.53 -12.76 -4.86
C SER A 68 -14.94 -12.21 -4.65
N LEU A 69 -15.10 -10.88 -4.55
CA LEU A 69 -16.40 -10.26 -4.30
C LEU A 69 -17.26 -10.14 -5.56
N TRP A 70 -16.58 -9.89 -6.68
CA TRP A 70 -17.19 -9.73 -7.99
C TRP A 70 -17.11 -10.99 -8.84
N ASP A 71 -16.66 -12.12 -8.26
CA ASP A 71 -16.78 -13.43 -8.89
C ASP A 71 -18.26 -13.71 -9.17
N LYS A 72 -18.61 -13.64 -10.46
CA LYS A 72 -19.96 -13.91 -10.95
C LYS A 72 -20.31 -15.40 -10.91
N SER A 73 -19.33 -16.27 -10.72
CA SER A 73 -19.53 -17.70 -10.50
C SER A 73 -19.76 -18.05 -9.03
N ASP A 74 -19.45 -17.13 -8.11
CA ASP A 74 -19.81 -17.28 -6.70
C ASP A 74 -21.24 -16.78 -6.48
N GLU A 75 -22.18 -17.73 -6.32
CA GLU A 75 -23.62 -17.48 -6.19
C GLU A 75 -24.04 -17.02 -4.77
N ARG A 76 -23.10 -16.88 -3.83
CA ARG A 76 -23.41 -16.46 -2.45
C ARG A 76 -23.93 -15.02 -2.39
N PRO A 77 -24.82 -14.68 -1.44
CA PRO A 77 -25.27 -13.30 -1.22
C PRO A 77 -24.13 -12.31 -0.97
N TRP A 78 -24.29 -11.07 -1.41
CA TRP A 78 -23.30 -10.00 -1.23
C TRP A 78 -22.89 -9.83 0.24
N GLU A 79 -23.86 -9.87 1.15
CA GLU A 79 -23.65 -9.73 2.59
C GLU A 79 -22.73 -10.81 3.14
N GLU A 80 -22.88 -12.07 2.71
CA GLU A 80 -22.04 -13.18 3.15
C GLU A 80 -20.60 -13.05 2.62
N LYS A 81 -20.45 -12.69 1.34
CA LYS A 81 -19.12 -12.43 0.77
C LYS A 81 -18.43 -11.26 1.48
N ARG A 82 -19.18 -10.23 1.84
CA ARG A 82 -18.68 -9.06 2.57
C ARG A 82 -18.28 -9.41 4.01
N GLU A 83 -19.09 -10.19 4.73
CA GLU A 83 -18.76 -10.63 6.09
C GLU A 83 -17.53 -11.54 6.12
N GLU A 84 -17.44 -12.49 5.19
CA GLU A 84 -16.25 -13.33 5.05
C GLU A 84 -15.01 -12.50 4.72
N ALA A 85 -15.12 -11.54 3.79
CA ALA A 85 -14.04 -10.61 3.49
C ALA A 85 -13.61 -9.86 4.75
N GLN A 86 -14.56 -9.33 5.52
CA GLN A 86 -14.27 -8.58 6.75
C GLN A 86 -13.63 -9.42 7.86
N LEU A 87 -13.97 -10.72 7.94
CA LEU A 87 -13.32 -11.67 8.85
C LEU A 87 -11.88 -12.00 8.43
N LYS A 88 -11.61 -11.96 7.12
CA LYS A 88 -10.30 -12.20 6.51
C LYS A 88 -9.46 -10.94 6.37
N SER A 89 -10.05 -9.78 6.61
CA SER A 89 -9.38 -8.50 6.64
C SER A 89 -8.45 -8.35 7.82
N TYR A 90 -7.45 -7.49 7.63
CA TYR A 90 -6.64 -7.06 8.73
C TYR A 90 -7.49 -6.43 9.83
N PRO A 91 -7.06 -6.53 11.11
CA PRO A 91 -7.72 -5.81 12.18
C PRO A 91 -7.78 -4.32 11.82
N LYS A 92 -8.90 -3.68 12.13
CA LYS A 92 -9.11 -2.25 11.84
C LYS A 92 -7.88 -1.42 12.24
N GLY A 93 -7.37 -0.63 11.31
CA GLY A 93 -6.17 0.19 11.48
C GLY A 93 -4.85 -0.52 11.19
N SER A 94 -4.84 -1.83 10.92
CA SER A 94 -3.60 -2.59 10.78
C SER A 94 -2.92 -2.49 9.42
N LEU A 95 -3.65 -2.00 8.43
CA LEU A 95 -3.16 -1.74 7.08
C LEU A 95 -3.42 -0.30 6.68
N LEU A 96 -2.60 0.14 5.74
CA LEU A 96 -2.76 1.41 5.07
C LEU A 96 -3.85 1.29 4.01
N TYR A 97 -4.86 2.15 4.12
CA TYR A 97 -5.94 2.29 3.16
C TYR A 97 -5.70 3.50 2.25
N ALA A 98 -5.74 3.28 0.94
CA ALA A 98 -5.62 4.30 -0.10
C ALA A 98 -6.30 3.84 -1.38
N CYS A 99 -6.88 4.76 -2.13
CA CYS A 99 -7.56 4.54 -3.40
C CYS A 99 -6.57 4.07 -4.46
N ALA A 100 -6.53 2.77 -4.71
CA ALA A 100 -5.76 2.18 -5.82
C ALA A 100 -6.49 2.26 -7.16
N GLY A 101 -7.70 2.84 -7.17
CA GLY A 101 -8.63 2.64 -8.27
C GLY A 101 -9.10 1.20 -8.35
N LEU A 102 -10.14 0.94 -9.13
CA LEU A 102 -10.76 -0.39 -9.21
C LEU A 102 -11.25 -0.90 -7.84
N GLY A 103 -11.71 -0.03 -6.94
CA GLY A 103 -12.39 -0.44 -5.69
C GLY A 103 -11.54 -1.22 -4.66
N ASP A 104 -10.25 -1.43 -4.93
CA ASP A 104 -9.29 -1.96 -3.99
C ASP A 104 -8.67 -0.80 -3.22
N ASN A 105 -8.79 -0.86 -1.91
CA ASN A 105 -8.38 0.21 -1.04
C ASN A 105 -7.28 -0.22 -0.09
N GLU A 106 -6.87 -1.48 -0.11
CA GLU A 106 -5.85 -2.00 0.79
C GLU A 106 -4.48 -1.94 0.12
N ALA A 107 -3.52 -1.36 0.83
CA ALA A 107 -2.13 -1.49 0.45
C ALA A 107 -1.67 -2.94 0.61
N ILE A 108 -0.86 -3.40 -0.34
CA ILE A 108 -0.22 -4.72 -0.30
C ILE A 108 1.20 -4.55 0.19
N VAL A 109 1.55 -5.31 1.22
CA VAL A 109 2.91 -5.40 1.77
C VAL A 109 3.41 -6.81 1.54
N ARG A 110 4.56 -6.98 0.89
CA ARG A 110 5.25 -8.27 0.77
C ARG A 110 6.58 -8.19 1.47
N VAL A 111 6.90 -9.20 2.28
CA VAL A 111 8.12 -9.21 3.09
C VAL A 111 9.04 -10.31 2.59
N ASN A 112 10.15 -9.88 1.99
CA ASN A 112 11.24 -10.74 1.54
C ASN A 112 12.35 -10.79 2.59
N ASP A 113 13.44 -11.52 2.33
CA ASP A 113 14.52 -11.71 3.31
C ASP A 113 15.26 -10.40 3.67
N SER A 114 15.35 -9.44 2.75
CA SER A 114 16.16 -8.22 2.90
C SER A 114 15.42 -6.91 2.61
N ASN A 115 14.18 -6.99 2.13
CA ASN A 115 13.38 -5.85 1.76
C ASN A 115 11.90 -6.14 1.93
N PHE A 116 11.08 -5.11 1.92
CA PHE A 116 9.65 -5.25 1.69
C PHE A 116 9.21 -4.41 0.50
N THR A 117 8.18 -4.88 -0.19
CA THR A 117 7.50 -4.08 -1.22
C THR A 117 6.17 -3.57 -0.69
N LEU A 118 5.82 -2.36 -1.10
CA LEU A 118 4.53 -1.73 -0.82
C LEU A 118 3.87 -1.40 -2.16
N ASN A 119 2.71 -1.95 -2.43
CA ASN A 119 1.85 -1.52 -3.52
C ASN A 119 0.68 -0.76 -2.92
N ILE A 120 0.48 0.46 -3.36
CA ILE A 120 -0.51 1.36 -2.79
C ILE A 120 -1.07 2.26 -3.87
N GLY A 121 -2.33 2.67 -3.70
CA GLY A 121 -2.96 3.60 -4.61
C GLY A 121 -2.27 4.96 -4.66
N ASN A 122 -1.94 5.39 -5.88
CA ASN A 122 -1.19 6.62 -6.11
C ASN A 122 -2.05 7.88 -5.89
N ASN A 123 -3.36 7.80 -6.11
CA ASN A 123 -4.27 8.96 -6.09
C ASN A 123 -4.34 9.66 -4.72
N ASP A 124 -4.08 8.91 -3.64
CA ASP A 124 -4.12 9.46 -2.29
C ASP A 124 -2.75 9.84 -1.74
N ILE A 125 -1.64 9.55 -2.43
CA ILE A 125 -0.29 9.90 -1.98
C ILE A 125 0.17 11.17 -2.70
N THR A 126 0.19 12.29 -1.98
CA THR A 126 0.77 13.53 -2.51
C THR A 126 2.30 13.50 -2.49
N LEU A 127 2.90 14.37 -3.30
CA LEU A 127 4.36 14.46 -3.40
C LEU A 127 5.01 14.60 -2.03
N ASN A 128 4.57 15.50 -1.14
CA ASN A 128 5.23 15.62 0.17
C ASN A 128 4.52 16.48 1.23
N LYS A 129 3.19 16.41 1.36
CA LYS A 129 2.40 17.28 2.26
C LYS A 129 2.82 17.18 3.73
N THR A 130 3.26 16.01 4.19
CA THR A 130 3.66 15.75 5.57
C THR A 130 5.17 15.62 5.78
N GLY A 131 5.98 15.83 4.73
CA GLY A 131 7.42 15.58 4.75
C GLY A 131 7.79 14.09 4.83
N TRP A 132 6.94 13.21 4.30
CA TRP A 132 7.13 11.76 4.39
C TRP A 132 8.38 11.29 3.63
N ILE A 133 8.72 11.95 2.51
CA ILE A 133 9.94 11.64 1.75
C ILE A 133 11.19 11.89 2.60
N GLU A 134 11.32 13.05 3.25
CA GLU A 134 12.49 13.35 4.08
C GLU A 134 12.55 12.46 5.32
N LYS A 135 11.39 12.13 5.91
CA LYS A 135 11.31 11.17 7.02
C LYS A 135 11.90 9.82 6.62
N ILE A 136 11.55 9.31 5.45
CA ILE A 136 12.08 8.03 4.94
C ILE A 136 13.57 8.16 4.55
N ARG A 137 13.97 9.23 3.86
CA ARG A 137 15.38 9.48 3.49
C ARG A 137 16.31 9.50 4.73
N LYS A 138 15.85 10.05 5.85
CA LYS A 138 16.61 10.06 7.12
C LYS A 138 16.91 8.67 7.69
N LEU A 139 16.19 7.63 7.27
CA LEU A 139 16.48 6.26 7.68
C LEU A 139 17.76 5.70 7.05
N GLY A 140 18.32 6.36 6.02
CA GLY A 140 19.53 5.91 5.33
C GLY A 140 19.35 4.59 4.57
N ILE A 141 18.11 4.27 4.17
CA ILE A 141 17.78 3.08 3.38
C ILE A 141 17.67 3.42 1.90
N ARG A 142 17.94 2.44 1.04
CA ARG A 142 17.61 2.52 -0.38
C ARG A 142 16.11 2.32 -0.59
N VAL A 143 15.54 3.06 -1.53
CA VAL A 143 14.16 2.91 -2.02
C VAL A 143 14.20 2.77 -3.53
N ASP A 144 13.58 1.72 -4.08
CA ASP A 144 13.33 1.60 -5.52
C ASP A 144 11.84 1.87 -5.80
N GLU A 145 11.54 2.35 -7.01
CA GLU A 145 10.17 2.67 -7.45
C GLU A 145 9.88 2.03 -8.80
N ALA A 146 8.64 1.58 -9.01
CA ALA A 146 8.22 0.95 -10.26
C ALA A 146 8.43 1.81 -11.51
N GLU A 147 8.42 3.13 -11.41
CA GLU A 147 8.73 4.00 -12.56
C GLU A 147 10.15 3.73 -13.13
N THR A 148 11.05 3.18 -12.32
CA THR A 148 12.45 2.91 -12.69
C THR A 148 12.88 1.44 -12.55
N ASP A 149 11.99 0.56 -12.08
CA ASP A 149 12.29 -0.86 -11.84
C ASP A 149 11.18 -1.76 -12.40
N GLU A 150 11.49 -2.46 -13.50
CA GLU A 150 10.57 -3.40 -14.18
C GLU A 150 10.07 -4.53 -13.26
N SER A 151 10.89 -4.97 -12.30
CA SER A 151 10.49 -6.02 -11.36
C SER A 151 9.42 -5.54 -10.38
N LEU A 152 9.36 -4.24 -10.12
CA LEU A 152 8.29 -3.62 -9.34
C LEU A 152 7.04 -3.37 -10.18
N GLN A 153 7.19 -3.05 -11.46
CA GLN A 153 6.04 -2.97 -12.39
C GLN A 153 5.32 -4.32 -12.51
N ALA A 154 6.09 -5.43 -12.56
CA ALA A 154 5.54 -6.78 -12.68
C ALA A 154 4.67 -7.22 -11.49
N ILE A 155 4.77 -6.56 -10.34
CA ILE A 155 3.96 -6.86 -9.16
C ILE A 155 2.81 -5.87 -8.95
N ALA A 156 2.70 -4.83 -9.78
CA ALA A 156 1.60 -3.87 -9.73
C ALA A 156 0.28 -4.53 -10.18
N ARG A 157 -0.83 -4.11 -9.56
CA ARG A 157 -2.20 -4.52 -9.91
C ARG A 157 -2.80 -3.66 -11.01
N ASP A 158 -2.35 -2.41 -11.10
CA ASP A 158 -2.75 -1.44 -12.11
C ASP A 158 -1.50 -0.81 -12.74
N CYS A 159 -1.68 0.13 -13.66
CA CYS A 159 -0.58 0.85 -14.28
C CYS A 159 0.28 1.56 -13.22
N THR A 160 1.60 1.62 -13.39
CA THR A 160 2.51 2.28 -12.43
C THR A 160 2.83 3.71 -12.84
N CYS A 161 2.03 4.30 -13.72
CA CYS A 161 2.36 5.52 -14.43
C CYS A 161 2.22 6.76 -13.52
N GLY A 162 3.29 7.55 -13.43
CA GLY A 162 3.13 9.01 -13.45
C GLY A 162 3.50 9.80 -12.21
N ILE A 163 4.09 9.20 -11.17
CA ILE A 163 4.72 9.96 -10.08
C ILE A 163 5.96 9.21 -9.58
N THR A 164 7.09 9.90 -9.53
CA THR A 164 8.31 9.43 -8.87
C THR A 164 8.56 10.29 -7.63
N TYR A 165 8.78 9.66 -6.50
CA TYR A 165 8.89 10.31 -5.19
C TYR A 165 10.34 10.42 -4.72
N PHE A 166 11.18 9.43 -5.05
CA PHE A 166 12.55 9.33 -4.61
C PHE A 166 13.57 9.57 -5.73
N ILE A 167 13.23 10.40 -6.74
CA ILE A 167 14.23 10.87 -7.71
C ILE A 167 15.37 11.54 -6.93
N ASN A 168 16.59 11.05 -7.13
CA ASN A 168 17.80 11.61 -6.53
C ASN A 168 18.18 12.93 -7.23
N GLU A 169 18.74 13.84 -6.43
CA GLU A 169 19.59 14.94 -6.88
C GLU A 169 20.88 14.43 -7.56
#